data_AF-A0A4D4J607-F1
#
_entry.id   AF-A0A4D4J607-F1
#
_cell.length_a   1.000
_cell.length_b   1.000
_cell.length_c   1.000
_cell.angle_alpha   90.00
_cell.angle_beta   90.00
_cell.angle_gamma   90.00
#
_symmetry.space_group_name_H-M   'P 1'
#
loop_
_entity.id
_entity.type
_entity.pdbx_description
1 polymer ?
#
loop_
_entity_poly.entity_id
_entity_poly.type
_entity_poly.pdbx_seq_one_letter_code
_entity_poly.pdbx_strand_id
1 'polypeptide(L)'
;MFLADGGPVTPRAAATNTTTPSGPHKLKIDPSAIPEARKLFEKAMNDLRAQLQQATYDLQARNWAGDPVSKETAQKFNQHTFDGADAAIQALTGYHNQLKAAHDALLRSEQQYTRVEGDNAALWGRSQRA
;
A
#
# COMPACT_ATOMS: atom_id res chain seq x y z
N MET A 1 50.55 -3.91 -25.70
CA MET A 1 50.06 -5.25 -25.34
C MET A 1 49.33 -5.14 -24.02
N PHE A 2 48.01 -5.36 -24.03
CA PHE A 2 47.12 -5.37 -22.87
C PHE A 2 46.95 -6.81 -22.41
N LEU A 3 47.12 -7.08 -21.11
CA LEU A 3 46.38 -8.14 -20.42
C LEU A 3 45.89 -7.57 -19.09
N ALA A 4 44.62 -7.20 -19.09
CA ALA A 4 43.82 -6.95 -17.91
C ALA A 4 43.26 -8.30 -17.45
N ASP A 5 43.57 -8.67 -16.21
CA ASP A 5 42.92 -9.76 -15.50
C ASP A 5 41.57 -9.24 -14.97
N GLY A 6 40.50 -9.59 -15.67
CA GLY A 6 39.12 -9.23 -15.34
C GLY A 6 38.29 -10.49 -15.21
N GLY A 7 38.32 -11.10 -14.02
CA GLY A 7 37.40 -12.19 -13.67
C GLY A 7 35.94 -11.71 -13.67
N PRO A 8 34.98 -12.55 -14.09
CA PRO A 8 33.57 -12.16 -14.14
C PRO A 8 33.00 -12.06 -12.73
N VAL A 9 32.69 -10.84 -12.28
CA VAL A 9 31.73 -10.63 -11.20
C VAL A 9 30.34 -10.97 -11.73
N THR A 10 29.88 -12.19 -11.47
CA THR A 10 28.47 -12.52 -11.65
C THR A 10 27.65 -11.58 -10.78
N PRO A 11 26.65 -10.84 -11.32
CA PRO A 11 25.74 -10.11 -10.46
C PRO A 11 25.02 -11.16 -9.59
N ARG A 12 25.24 -11.09 -8.27
CA ARG A 12 24.41 -11.81 -7.31
C ARG A 12 22.98 -11.32 -7.55
N ALA A 13 22.16 -12.18 -8.14
CA ALA A 13 20.73 -11.95 -8.27
C ALA A 13 20.23 -11.51 -6.89
N ALA A 14 19.82 -10.24 -6.81
CA ALA A 14 19.07 -9.77 -5.67
C ALA A 14 17.88 -10.73 -5.55
N ALA A 15 17.79 -11.44 -4.43
CA ALA A 15 16.61 -12.21 -4.12
C ALA A 15 15.44 -11.22 -4.03
N THR A 16 14.73 -11.05 -5.13
CA THR A 16 13.45 -10.38 -5.20
C THR A 16 12.44 -11.28 -4.51
N ASN A 17 12.48 -11.29 -3.18
CA ASN A 17 11.31 -11.59 -2.38
C ASN A 17 10.38 -10.38 -2.41
N THR A 18 10.08 -9.88 -3.62
CA THR A 18 8.93 -9.02 -3.84
C THR A 18 7.74 -9.96 -3.87
N THR A 19 7.17 -10.20 -2.69
CA THR A 19 5.81 -10.71 -2.55
C THR A 19 4.90 -9.62 -3.09
N THR A 20 4.86 -9.43 -4.41
CA THR A 20 3.86 -8.60 -5.09
C THR A 20 2.53 -9.29 -4.81
N PRO A 21 1.61 -8.70 -4.05
CA PRO A 21 0.29 -9.27 -3.88
C PRO A 21 -0.45 -9.11 -5.21
N SER A 22 -0.30 -10.10 -6.09
CA SER A 22 -0.91 -10.13 -7.41
C SER A 22 -2.12 -11.05 -7.36
N GLY A 23 -3.29 -10.46 -7.11
CA GLY A 23 -4.58 -11.13 -7.19
C GLY A 23 -5.66 -10.50 -6.30
N PRO A 24 -6.95 -10.65 -6.64
CA PRO A 24 -8.04 -10.24 -5.76
C PRO A 24 -8.05 -11.13 -4.50
N HIS A 25 -7.59 -10.58 -3.38
CA HIS A 25 -7.64 -11.25 -2.09
C HIS A 25 -9.03 -11.10 -1.46
N LYS A 26 -9.71 -12.22 -1.21
CA LYS A 26 -11.00 -12.24 -0.49
C LYS A 26 -10.74 -12.33 1.01
N LEU A 27 -11.15 -11.30 1.74
CA LEU A 27 -11.10 -11.27 3.20
C LEU A 27 -12.46 -11.67 3.77
N LYS A 28 -12.51 -12.72 4.61
CA LYS A 28 -13.71 -13.12 5.35
C LYS A 28 -13.68 -12.48 6.73
N ILE A 29 -14.70 -11.69 7.06
CA ILE A 29 -14.82 -10.99 8.34
C ILE A 29 -16.20 -11.29 8.93
N ASP A 30 -16.24 -11.56 10.23
CA ASP A 30 -17.50 -11.65 10.98
C ASP A 30 -18.14 -10.25 11.09
N PRO A 31 -19.47 -10.10 10.89
CA PRO A 31 -20.14 -8.81 10.99
C PRO A 31 -19.84 -8.03 12.27
N SER A 32 -19.70 -8.71 13.41
CA SER A 32 -19.37 -8.10 14.70
C SER A 32 -17.95 -7.51 14.76
N ALA A 33 -17.04 -8.00 13.91
CA ALA A 33 -15.66 -7.55 13.82
C ALA A 33 -15.46 -6.42 12.80
N ILE A 34 -16.48 -6.06 12.01
CA ILE A 34 -16.39 -4.99 11.00
C ILE A 34 -15.93 -3.64 11.60
N PRO A 35 -16.45 -3.18 12.75
CA PRO A 35 -16.03 -1.89 13.32
C PRO A 35 -14.54 -1.87 13.71
N GLU A 36 -14.04 -2.95 14.31
CA GLU A 36 -12.62 -3.07 14.69
C GLU A 36 -11.73 -3.18 13.45
N ALA A 37 -12.13 -3.96 12.45
CA ALA A 37 -11.41 -4.05 11.18
C ALA A 37 -11.31 -2.66 10.51
N ARG A 38 -12.39 -1.88 10.51
CA ARG A 38 -12.39 -0.52 9.96
C ARG A 38 -11.38 0.39 10.65
N LYS A 39 -11.34 0.40 11.99
CA LYS A 39 -10.35 1.18 12.76
C LYS A 39 -8.92 0.78 12.41
N LEU A 40 -8.67 -0.52 12.24
CA LEU A 40 -7.35 -1.03 11.87
C LEU A 40 -6.92 -0.53 10.48
N PHE A 41 -7.80 -0.64 9.48
CA PHE A 41 -7.52 -0.13 8.14
C PHE A 41 -7.33 1.40 8.14
N GLU A 42 -8.16 2.13 8.88
CA GLU A 42 -8.02 3.58 9.05
C GLU A 42 -6.66 3.96 9.64
N LYS A 43 -6.25 3.28 10.71
CA LYS A 43 -4.94 3.48 11.32
C LYS A 43 -3.81 3.20 10.33
N ALA A 44 -3.86 2.05 9.65
CA ALA A 44 -2.83 1.66 8.68
C ALA A 44 -2.70 2.67 7.52
N MET A 45 -3.83 3.18 7.01
CA MET A 45 -3.84 4.23 5.99
C MET A 45 -3.21 5.52 6.49
N ASN A 46 -3.57 5.95 7.70
CA ASN A 46 -3.05 7.18 8.29
C ASN A 46 -1.55 7.12 8.55
N ASP A 47 -1.07 5.99 9.09
CA ASP A 47 0.35 5.76 9.33
C ASP A 47 1.14 5.77 8.02
N LEU A 48 0.65 5.07 6.99
CA LEU A 48 1.29 5.04 5.67
C LEU A 48 1.29 6.40 4.99
N ARG A 49 0.19 7.15 5.08
CA ARG A 49 0.08 8.51 4.52
C ARG A 49 1.09 9.46 5.17
N ALA A 50 1.23 9.41 6.49
CA ALA A 50 2.21 10.23 7.20
C ALA A 50 3.64 9.90 6.77
N GLN A 51 3.97 8.60 6.65
CA GLN A 51 5.28 8.16 6.17
C GLN A 51 5.56 8.59 4.73
N LEU A 52 4.57 8.49 3.83
CA LEU A 52 4.71 8.94 2.44
C LEU A 52 4.93 10.46 2.31
N GLN A 53 4.22 11.24 3.11
CA GLN A 53 4.42 12.69 3.14
C GLN A 53 5.84 13.05 3.57
N GLN A 54 6.36 12.38 4.60
CA GLN A 54 7.73 12.60 5.07
C GLN A 54 8.77 12.13 4.04
N ALA A 55 8.58 10.93 3.50
CA ALA A 55 9.47 10.31 2.52
C ALA A 55 9.66 11.15 1.24
N THR A 56 8.64 11.93 0.86
CA THR A 56 8.71 12.81 -0.32
C THR A 56 9.83 13.85 -0.21
N TYR A 57 10.13 14.32 1.00
CA TYR A 57 11.19 15.32 1.23
C TYR A 57 12.51 14.67 1.63
N ASP A 58 12.45 13.62 2.44
CA ASP A 58 13.65 13.04 3.05
C ASP A 58 14.43 12.12 2.10
N LEU A 59 13.75 11.48 1.13
CA LEU A 59 14.40 10.52 0.24
C LEU A 59 15.06 11.15 -0.98
N GLN A 60 14.94 12.46 -1.20
CA GLN A 60 15.56 13.06 -2.39
C GLN A 60 17.10 13.00 -2.28
N ALA A 61 17.70 12.10 -3.05
CA ALA A 61 19.14 11.93 -3.09
C ALA A 61 19.80 13.14 -3.76
N ARG A 62 20.91 13.59 -3.17
CA ARG A 62 21.73 14.70 -3.66
C ARG A 62 23.11 14.20 -4.08
N ASN A 63 23.78 14.96 -4.93
CA ASN A 63 25.19 14.73 -5.24
C ASN A 63 26.05 15.02 -3.98
N TRP A 64 26.35 13.99 -3.19
CA TRP A 64 26.99 14.12 -1.89
C TRP A 64 28.50 14.32 -1.94
N ALA A 65 29.17 13.92 -3.03
CA ALA A 65 30.63 13.92 -3.11
C ALA A 65 31.16 14.79 -4.25
N GLY A 66 30.28 15.42 -5.04
CA GLY A 66 30.67 16.31 -6.12
C GLY A 66 31.26 15.59 -7.34
N ASP A 67 31.28 14.27 -7.34
CA ASP A 67 31.86 13.45 -8.39
C ASP A 67 30.78 12.94 -9.38
N PRO A 68 31.19 12.45 -10.57
CA PRO A 68 30.25 11.95 -11.57
C PRO A 68 29.43 10.73 -11.12
N VAL A 69 30.02 9.83 -10.31
CA VAL A 69 29.36 8.60 -9.84
C VAL A 69 28.28 8.92 -8.82
N SER A 70 28.56 9.80 -7.87
CA SER A 70 27.54 10.23 -6.89
C SER A 70 26.41 11.02 -7.55
N LYS A 71 26.70 11.83 -8.59
CA LYS A 71 25.67 12.46 -9.42
C LYS A 71 24.79 11.42 -10.13
N GLU A 72 25.39 10.45 -10.83
CA GLU A 72 24.65 9.41 -11.55
C GLU A 72 23.81 8.54 -10.60
N THR A 73 24.38 8.19 -9.45
CA THR A 73 23.71 7.39 -8.43
C THR A 73 22.50 8.12 -7.86
N ALA A 74 22.64 9.42 -7.53
CA ALA A 74 21.53 10.23 -7.06
C ALA A 74 20.42 10.35 -8.11
N GLN A 75 20.77 10.49 -9.39
CA GLN A 75 19.80 10.54 -10.48
C GLN A 75 19.02 9.23 -10.63
N LYS A 76 19.72 8.08 -10.68
CA LYS A 76 19.08 6.76 -10.78
C LYS A 76 18.22 6.46 -9.56
N PHE A 77 18.70 6.78 -8.37
CA PHE A 77 17.94 6.61 -7.13
C PHE A 77 16.63 7.42 -7.17
N ASN A 78 16.72 8.71 -7.50
CA ASN A 78 15.55 9.58 -7.57
C ASN A 78 14.57 9.10 -8.65
N GLN A 79 15.08 8.63 -9.79
CA GLN A 79 14.25 8.05 -10.84
C GLN A 79 13.46 6.85 -10.32
N HIS A 80 14.13 5.83 -9.77
CA HIS A 80 13.42 4.65 -9.23
C HIS A 80 12.51 4.95 -8.03
N THR A 81 12.77 6.03 -7.30
CA THR A 81 11.98 6.40 -6.11
C THR A 81 10.75 7.22 -6.47
N PHE A 82 10.89 8.22 -7.34
CA PHE A 82 9.88 9.23 -7.64
C PHE A 82 9.35 9.17 -9.08
N ASP A 83 10.19 8.84 -10.06
CA ASP A 83 9.91 9.03 -11.49
C ASP A 83 9.87 7.70 -12.27
N GLY A 84 8.68 7.25 -12.64
CA GLY A 84 8.50 6.09 -13.50
C GLY A 84 7.24 5.30 -13.15
N ALA A 85 6.80 4.43 -14.06
CA ALA A 85 5.60 3.60 -13.86
C ALA A 85 5.72 2.64 -12.67
N ASP A 86 6.96 2.23 -12.35
CA ASP A 86 7.29 1.35 -11.22
C ASP A 86 7.96 2.10 -10.06
N ALA A 87 7.81 3.43 -9.99
CA ALA A 87 8.41 4.21 -8.93
C ALA A 87 7.89 3.77 -7.55
N ALA A 88 8.79 3.65 -6.58
CA ALA A 88 8.45 3.15 -5.24
C ALA A 88 7.32 3.96 -4.57
N ILE A 89 7.33 5.29 -4.71
CA ILE A 89 6.27 6.16 -4.18
C ILE A 89 4.92 5.90 -4.86
N GLN A 90 4.90 5.61 -6.16
CA GLN A 90 3.66 5.27 -6.87
C GLN A 90 3.09 3.94 -6.40
N ALA A 91 3.94 2.92 -6.22
CA ALA A 91 3.52 1.62 -5.71
C ALA A 91 2.91 1.72 -4.30
N LEU A 92 3.56 2.47 -3.40
CA LEU A 92 3.06 2.70 -2.04
C LEU A 92 1.76 3.52 -2.03
N THR A 93 1.63 4.50 -2.92
CA THR A 93 0.38 5.26 -3.10
C THR A 93 -0.74 4.36 -3.61
N GLY A 94 -0.44 3.46 -4.55
CA GLY A 94 -1.37 2.44 -5.03
C GLY A 94 -1.84 1.52 -3.91
N TYR A 95 -0.95 1.07 -3.04
CA TYR A 95 -1.30 0.27 -1.87
C TYR A 95 -2.18 1.03 -0.86
N HIS A 96 -1.88 2.31 -0.60
CA HIS A 96 -2.74 3.17 0.22
C HIS A 96 -4.18 3.22 -0.35
N ASN A 97 -4.31 3.36 -1.68
CA ASN A 97 -5.63 3.38 -2.33
C ASN A 97 -6.36 2.03 -2.21
N GLN A 98 -5.64 0.91 -2.23
CA GLN A 98 -6.22 -0.41 -1.97
C GLN A 98 -6.72 -0.55 -0.52
N LEU A 99 -5.97 -0.05 0.47
CA LEU A 99 -6.42 -0.01 1.87
C LEU A 99 -7.69 0.84 2.02
N LYS A 100 -7.76 1.98 1.33
CA LYS A 100 -8.96 2.83 1.30
C LYS A 100 -10.16 2.13 0.70
N ALA A 101 -9.97 1.47 -0.43
CA ALA A 101 -11.03 0.71 -1.07
C ALA A 101 -11.57 -0.41 -0.15
N ALA A 102 -10.69 -1.08 0.59
CA ALA A 102 -11.09 -2.10 1.57
C ALA A 102 -11.88 -1.50 2.74
N HIS A 103 -11.41 -0.38 3.33
CA HIS A 103 -12.15 0.34 4.38
C HIS A 103 -13.55 0.75 3.90
N ASP A 104 -13.65 1.33 2.71
CA ASP A 104 -14.92 1.82 2.15
C ASP A 104 -15.88 0.66 1.80
N ALA A 105 -15.34 -0.51 1.44
CA ALA A 105 -16.15 -1.74 1.27
C ALA A 105 -16.71 -2.25 2.60
N LEU A 106 -15.92 -2.20 3.69
CA LEU A 106 -16.38 -2.58 5.02
C LEU A 106 -17.47 -1.64 5.54
N LEU A 107 -17.32 -0.33 5.34
CA LEU A 107 -18.35 0.66 5.69
C LEU A 107 -19.68 0.37 4.95
N ARG A 108 -19.63 0.09 3.65
CA ARG A 108 -20.83 -0.26 2.87
C ARG A 108 -21.48 -1.54 3.39
N SER A 109 -20.67 -2.53 3.76
CA SER A 109 -21.17 -3.82 4.29
C SER A 109 -21.88 -3.62 5.64
N GLU A 110 -21.30 -2.83 6.54
CA GLU A 110 -21.92 -2.49 7.83
C GLU A 110 -23.26 -1.77 7.66
N GLN A 111 -23.32 -0.77 6.77
CA GLN A 111 -24.55 -0.04 6.47
C GLN A 111 -25.65 -0.96 5.92
N GLN A 112 -25.29 -1.95 5.10
CA GLN A 112 -26.23 -2.95 4.60
C GLN A 112 -26.75 -3.84 5.73
N TYR A 113 -25.88 -4.32 6.63
CA TYR A 113 -26.31 -5.13 7.78
C TYR A 113 -27.26 -4.36 8.69
N THR A 114 -26.92 -3.13 9.09
CA THR A 114 -27.77 -2.32 9.97
C THR A 114 -29.13 -2.02 9.35
N ARG A 115 -29.18 -1.80 8.03
CA ARG A 115 -30.45 -1.57 7.32
C ARG A 115 -31.33 -2.81 7.31
N VAL A 116 -30.78 -3.97 6.97
CA VAL A 116 -31.54 -5.23 6.92
C VAL A 116 -32.05 -5.62 8.31
N GLU A 117 -31.24 -5.44 9.35
CA GLU A 117 -31.67 -5.70 10.73
C GLU A 117 -32.78 -4.74 11.17
N GLY A 118 -32.66 -3.44 10.84
CA GLY A 118 -33.70 -2.45 11.11
C GLY A 118 -35.02 -2.75 10.39
N ASP A 119 -34.94 -3.17 9.13
CA ASP A 119 -36.13 -3.54 8.32
C ASP A 119 -36.81 -4.80 8.88
N ASN A 120 -36.04 -5.81 9.32
CA ASN A 120 -36.56 -7.02 9.96
C ASN A 120 -37.20 -6.75 11.32
N ALA A 121 -36.55 -5.97 12.18
CA ALA A 121 -37.10 -5.57 13.48
C ALA A 121 -38.43 -4.80 13.31
N ALA A 122 -38.53 -3.93 12.29
CA ALA A 122 -39.75 -3.20 11.99
C ALA A 122 -40.87 -4.09 11.45
N LEU A 123 -40.55 -5.14 10.68
CA LEU A 123 -41.53 -6.13 10.21
C LEU A 123 -42.07 -7.00 11.36
N TRP A 124 -41.20 -7.48 12.25
CA TRP A 124 -41.60 -8.31 13.39
C TRP A 124 -42.35 -7.52 14.47
N GLY A 125 -41.98 -6.26 14.70
CA GLY A 125 -42.72 -5.38 15.62
C GLY A 125 -44.14 -5.05 15.14
N ARG A 126 -44.40 -5.13 13.82
CA ARG A 126 -45.76 -5.00 13.25
C ARG A 126 -46.57 -6.28 13.40
N SER A 127 -45.96 -7.46 13.24
CA SER A 127 -46.67 -8.73 13.37
C SER A 127 -47.04 -9.11 14.82
N GLN A 128 -46.35 -8.56 15.83
CA GLN A 128 -46.70 -8.77 17.25
C GLN A 128 -47.79 -7.82 17.78
N ARG A 129 -48.21 -6.82 16.99
CA ARG A 129 -49.24 -5.84 17.35
C ARG A 129 -50.57 -6.04 16.62
N ALA A 130 -50.68 -7.10 15.83
CA ALA A 130 -51.91 -7.56 15.17
C ALA A 130 -52.45 -8.80 15.91
#